data_AF-A0A3Q0EVV8-F1
#
_entry.id   AF-A0A3Q0EVV8-F1
#
_cell.length_a   1.000
_cell.length_b   1.000
_cell.length_c   1.000
_cell.angle_alpha   90.00
_cell.angle_beta   90.00
_cell.angle_gamma   90.00
#
_symmetry.space_group_name_H-M   'P 1'
#
loop_
_entity.id
_entity.type
_entity.pdbx_description
1 polymer ?
#
loop_
_entity_poly.entity_id
_entity_poly.type
_entity_poly.pdbx_seq_one_letter_code
_entity_poly.pdbx_strand_id
1 'polypeptide(L)'
;MAYRAKTHASDEVAGSFTKQYTRIYDYAHELLERNPGSTIKVKVEPFDGKVIFQRFYACLKACKDSFLSCRPIIGLDGAFLKGQHHGELLTVVARDANDQMLPLAYAIVEVENKDTWKWFLELLIEDLGGRDGLRYAAEDVILGVAQRFCVRHLYANFRKKFPGKNLKRLMWRAATATHPQQWETEMRKMKAVNVDAFRHLMGIAPRFWSRSRFTSTTQSDTLVNNMSEAFNSVLVNTRTKPIISLLEDIRLYMMKRWATNRSRVTSFKSSICPKIQSRLNKEAQQTKYWIPRKWSISGIPCVHALTAMRFLNLNAEDYVPLCFKKSTYEEMYSSIIYPINGKHLWEVTEYQDVLPPPKRQMPGRPKKKRRLEQWELKKSTTKMSKGGLLKRCTMCREVGHNKRNCPNRSQVQEEGQPSTLPQGEPHGPDTQGEPHGAETHP
;
A
#
# COMPACT_ATOMS: atom_id res chain seq x y z
N MET A 1 25.79 24.38 24.12
CA MET A 1 24.66 24.96 23.34
C MET A 1 23.76 23.92 22.70
N ALA A 2 24.26 23.06 21.78
CA ALA A 2 23.44 22.18 20.92
C ALA A 2 22.29 21.41 21.61
N TYR A 3 22.47 20.89 22.82
CA TYR A 3 21.38 20.23 23.57
C TYR A 3 20.19 21.17 23.83
N ARG A 4 20.43 22.39 24.35
CA ARG A 4 19.36 23.37 24.62
C ARG A 4 18.65 23.82 23.34
N ALA A 5 19.39 24.03 22.25
CA ALA A 5 18.81 24.35 20.94
C ALA A 5 17.94 23.21 20.40
N LYS A 6 18.39 21.95 20.56
CA LYS A 6 17.60 20.76 20.19
C LYS A 6 16.35 20.62 21.05
N THR A 7 16.42 20.89 22.35
CA THR A 7 15.25 20.92 23.24
C THR A 7 14.26 21.99 22.80
N HIS A 8 14.69 23.26 22.68
CA HIS A 8 13.84 24.37 22.22
C HIS A 8 13.14 24.07 20.88
N ALA A 9 13.90 23.60 19.87
CA ALA A 9 13.32 23.23 18.58
C ALA A 9 12.37 22.02 18.66
N SER A 10 12.58 21.10 19.62
CA SER A 10 11.64 19.99 19.87
C SER A 10 10.37 20.47 20.56
N ASP A 11 10.47 21.46 21.45
CA ASP A 11 9.35 22.02 22.22
C ASP A 11 8.51 22.99 21.37
N GLU A 12 9.14 23.79 20.50
CA GLU A 12 8.45 24.58 19.47
C GLU A 12 7.69 23.69 18.48
N VAL A 13 8.32 22.59 18.03
CA VAL A 13 7.65 21.59 17.19
C VAL A 13 6.51 20.93 17.96
N ALA A 14 6.72 20.48 19.21
CA ALA A 14 5.68 19.86 20.03
C ALA A 14 4.51 20.82 20.32
N GLY A 15 4.80 22.10 20.57
CA GLY A 15 3.80 23.16 20.71
C GLY A 15 3.03 23.40 19.41
N SER A 16 3.69 23.36 18.26
CA SER A 16 3.07 23.42 16.93
C SER A 16 2.23 22.18 16.60
N PHE A 17 2.59 21.00 17.12
CA PHE A 17 1.75 19.80 17.08
C PHE A 17 0.47 19.97 17.91
N THR A 18 0.58 20.44 19.16
CA THR A 18 -0.56 20.65 20.06
C THR A 18 -1.51 21.75 19.57
N LYS A 19 -0.98 22.91 19.15
CA LYS A 19 -1.75 24.07 18.64
C LYS A 19 -2.50 23.81 17.31
N GLN A 20 -2.34 22.64 16.69
CA GLN A 20 -3.15 22.22 15.55
C GLN A 20 -4.35 21.36 15.93
N TYR A 21 -4.45 20.88 17.17
CA TYR A 21 -5.68 20.23 17.63
C TYR A 21 -6.74 21.23 18.07
N THR A 22 -6.35 22.33 18.72
CA THR A 22 -7.29 23.38 19.15
C THR A 22 -8.11 23.92 17.99
N ARG A 23 -7.45 24.22 16.86
CA ARG A 23 -8.07 24.72 15.62
C ARG A 23 -8.69 23.65 14.70
N ILE A 24 -8.96 22.43 15.20
CA ILE A 24 -9.50 21.35 14.37
C ILE A 24 -10.94 21.63 13.91
N TYR A 25 -11.72 22.36 14.70
CA TYR A 25 -13.09 22.77 14.36
C TYR A 25 -13.10 23.90 13.33
N ASP A 26 -12.28 24.93 13.49
CA ASP A 26 -12.06 25.99 12.49
C ASP A 26 -11.72 25.40 11.11
N TYR A 27 -10.79 24.43 11.09
CA TYR A 27 -10.42 23.71 9.88
C TYR A 27 -11.59 22.90 9.29
N ALA A 28 -12.38 22.24 10.13
CA ALA A 28 -13.57 21.52 9.68
C ALA A 28 -14.67 22.45 9.14
N HIS A 29 -14.81 23.65 9.69
CA HIS A 29 -15.77 24.67 9.26
C HIS A 29 -15.42 25.23 7.87
N GLU A 30 -14.20 25.74 7.69
CA GLU A 30 -13.70 26.23 6.40
C GLU A 30 -13.76 25.14 5.30
N LEU A 31 -13.49 23.86 5.64
CA LEU A 31 -13.67 22.76 4.68
C LEU A 31 -15.12 22.61 4.18
N LEU A 32 -16.10 22.74 5.09
CA LEU A 32 -17.52 22.61 4.77
C LEU A 32 -18.03 23.84 3.99
N GLU A 33 -17.64 25.04 4.42
CA GLU A 33 -17.98 26.32 3.78
C GLU A 33 -17.48 26.37 2.32
N ARG A 34 -16.20 26.02 2.09
CA ARG A 34 -15.57 26.05 0.76
C ARG A 34 -15.95 24.87 -0.13
N ASN A 35 -16.38 23.75 0.44
CA ASN A 35 -16.82 22.57 -0.31
C ASN A 35 -18.21 22.10 0.16
N PRO A 36 -19.30 22.85 -0.11
CA PRO A 36 -20.65 22.52 0.35
C PRO A 36 -21.10 21.11 -0.04
N GLY A 37 -21.81 20.43 0.86
CA GLY A 37 -22.24 19.03 0.69
C GLY A 37 -21.13 17.99 0.95
N SER A 38 -19.93 18.42 1.35
CA SER A 38 -18.92 17.53 1.93
C SER A 38 -19.37 17.04 3.32
N THR A 39 -18.85 15.91 3.76
CA THR A 39 -19.02 15.43 5.13
C THR A 39 -17.67 15.48 5.83
N ILE A 40 -17.58 16.36 6.81
CA ILE A 40 -16.48 16.41 7.77
C ILE A 40 -17.06 16.05 9.14
N LYS A 41 -16.41 15.15 9.88
CA LYS A 41 -16.78 14.82 11.27
C LYS A 41 -15.54 14.84 12.15
N VAL A 42 -15.59 15.64 13.21
CA VAL A 42 -14.63 15.60 14.33
C VAL A 42 -15.30 14.85 15.49
N LYS A 43 -14.69 13.77 15.96
CA LYS A 43 -15.14 13.05 17.17
C LYS A 43 -14.13 13.27 18.29
N VAL A 44 -14.64 13.64 19.44
CA VAL A 44 -13.88 13.92 20.66
C VAL A 44 -14.43 13.12 21.84
N GLU A 45 -13.64 12.97 22.90
CA GLU A 45 -14.07 12.39 24.17
C GLU A 45 -13.75 13.34 25.33
N PRO A 46 -14.66 13.54 26.30
CA PRO A 46 -14.39 14.31 27.49
C PRO A 46 -13.49 13.51 28.45
N PHE A 47 -12.46 14.14 28.99
CA PHE A 47 -11.54 13.54 29.96
C PHE A 47 -10.96 14.64 30.87
N ASP A 48 -11.11 14.50 32.18
CA ASP A 48 -10.51 15.41 33.18
C ASP A 48 -10.83 16.91 32.91
N GLY A 49 -12.11 17.19 32.65
CA GLY A 49 -12.63 18.53 32.31
C GLY A 49 -12.21 19.07 30.93
N LYS A 50 -11.44 18.31 30.15
CA LYS A 50 -10.91 18.70 28.83
C LYS A 50 -11.53 17.88 27.71
N VAL A 51 -11.50 18.43 26.50
CA VAL A 51 -11.95 17.75 25.28
C VAL A 51 -10.73 17.15 24.57
N ILE A 52 -10.69 15.84 24.39
CA ILE A 52 -9.58 15.13 23.73
C ILE A 52 -10.01 14.66 22.34
N PHE A 53 -9.16 14.89 21.34
CA PHE A 53 -9.35 14.38 19.99
C PHE A 53 -9.38 12.83 19.97
N GLN A 54 -10.43 12.26 19.39
CA GLN A 54 -10.51 10.81 19.13
C GLN A 54 -10.37 10.49 17.65
N ARG A 55 -11.22 11.07 16.78
CA ARG A 55 -11.30 10.74 15.35
C ARG A 55 -11.57 11.97 14.48
N PHE A 56 -11.11 11.90 13.22
CA PHE A 56 -11.47 12.82 12.15
C PHE A 56 -11.92 12.01 10.93
N TYR A 57 -12.93 12.48 10.20
CA TYR A 57 -13.37 11.91 8.93
C TYR A 57 -13.59 13.02 7.91
N ALA A 58 -13.21 12.78 6.65
CA ALA A 58 -13.57 13.62 5.52
C ALA A 58 -13.91 12.81 4.28
N CYS A 59 -15.06 13.12 3.67
CA CYS A 59 -15.40 12.82 2.28
C CYS A 59 -15.91 14.10 1.61
N LEU A 60 -15.17 14.60 0.62
CA LEU A 60 -15.48 15.86 -0.04
C LEU A 60 -16.60 15.67 -1.08
N LYS A 61 -17.48 16.66 -1.26
CA LYS A 61 -18.62 16.59 -2.21
C LYS A 61 -18.21 16.07 -3.59
N ALA A 62 -17.15 16.64 -4.16
CA ALA A 62 -16.62 16.23 -5.45
C ALA A 62 -16.18 14.76 -5.49
N CYS A 63 -15.77 14.15 -4.37
CA CYS A 63 -15.41 12.73 -4.29
C CYS A 63 -16.65 11.83 -4.25
N LYS A 64 -17.74 12.27 -3.61
CA LYS A 64 -19.05 11.60 -3.66
C LYS A 64 -19.59 11.59 -5.09
N ASP A 65 -19.53 12.74 -5.76
CA ASP A 65 -19.95 12.91 -7.16
C ASP A 65 -19.13 12.00 -8.09
N SER A 66 -17.79 12.02 -7.96
CA SER A 66 -16.91 11.13 -8.72
C SER A 66 -17.20 9.64 -8.51
N PHE A 67 -17.80 9.24 -7.38
CA PHE A 67 -18.11 7.83 -7.12
C PHE A 67 -19.27 7.31 -7.96
N LEU A 68 -20.28 8.13 -8.24
CA LEU A 68 -21.48 7.75 -9.03
C LEU A 68 -21.09 7.20 -10.41
N SER A 69 -20.11 7.85 -11.04
CA SER A 69 -19.56 7.50 -12.35
C SER A 69 -18.34 6.58 -12.28
N CYS A 70 -17.82 6.29 -11.08
CA CYS A 70 -16.63 5.44 -10.95
C CYS A 70 -16.96 3.96 -11.20
N ARG A 71 -15.90 3.17 -11.33
CA ARG A 71 -16.05 1.72 -11.40
C ARG A 71 -16.41 1.19 -10.01
N PRO A 72 -17.49 0.40 -9.82
CA PRO A 72 -17.96 -0.02 -8.50
C PRO A 72 -17.03 -1.08 -7.88
N ILE A 73 -15.89 -0.61 -7.37
CA ILE A 73 -14.87 -1.35 -6.63
C ILE A 73 -13.99 -0.37 -5.84
N ILE A 74 -14.12 -0.39 -4.52
CA ILE A 74 -13.28 0.38 -3.60
C ILE A 74 -12.18 -0.50 -2.98
N GLY A 75 -11.01 0.11 -2.77
CA GLY A 75 -9.93 -0.44 -1.96
C GLY A 75 -9.91 0.23 -0.59
N LEU A 76 -9.97 -0.57 0.47
CA LEU A 76 -9.77 -0.15 1.86
C LEU A 76 -8.35 -0.53 2.31
N ASP A 77 -7.64 0.37 2.98
CA ASP A 77 -6.32 0.10 3.57
C ASP A 77 -6.02 1.08 4.72
N GLY A 78 -5.54 0.54 5.84
CA GLY A 78 -5.12 1.29 7.04
C GLY A 78 -3.61 1.51 7.10
N ALA A 79 -3.18 2.64 7.66
CA ALA A 79 -1.77 3.02 7.68
C ALA A 79 -1.41 3.84 8.93
N PHE A 80 -0.65 3.23 9.85
CA PHE A 80 -0.06 3.89 11.03
C PHE A 80 0.49 5.30 10.74
N LEU A 81 0.14 6.24 11.60
CA LEU A 81 0.77 7.55 11.69
C LEU A 81 2.20 7.43 12.25
N LYS A 82 3.02 8.42 11.93
CA LYS A 82 4.44 8.50 12.28
C LYS A 82 4.85 9.81 12.98
N GLY A 83 3.89 10.71 13.19
CA GLY A 83 4.12 11.95 13.93
C GLY A 83 4.24 11.71 15.44
N GLN A 84 4.27 12.80 16.21
CA GLN A 84 4.38 12.79 17.68
C GLN A 84 3.21 12.05 18.37
N HIS A 85 2.03 12.04 17.75
CA HIS A 85 0.83 11.41 18.26
C HIS A 85 0.54 10.15 17.45
N HIS A 86 0.34 9.03 18.14
CA HIS A 86 0.05 7.74 17.53
C HIS A 86 -1.44 7.60 17.22
N GLY A 87 -1.72 6.86 16.15
CA GLY A 87 -3.04 6.67 15.56
C GLY A 87 -2.85 6.11 14.15
N GLU A 88 -3.95 5.95 13.41
CA GLU A 88 -3.93 5.33 12.08
C GLU A 88 -4.75 6.15 11.08
N LEU A 89 -4.22 6.24 9.86
CA LEU A 89 -4.93 6.79 8.71
C LEU A 89 -5.67 5.65 8.00
N LEU A 90 -7.00 5.69 8.01
CA LEU A 90 -7.84 4.81 7.19
C LEU A 90 -8.13 5.51 5.85
N THR A 91 -8.12 4.76 4.74
CA THR A 91 -8.30 5.32 3.39
C THR A 91 -9.26 4.49 2.55
N VAL A 92 -10.08 5.18 1.74
CA VAL A 92 -10.91 4.58 0.68
C VAL A 92 -10.41 5.07 -0.67
N VAL A 93 -10.11 4.14 -1.58
CA VAL A 93 -9.60 4.44 -2.92
C VAL A 93 -10.36 3.63 -3.96
N ALA A 94 -11.20 4.29 -4.74
CA ALA A 94 -11.89 3.73 -5.89
C ALA A 94 -11.00 3.71 -7.15
N ARG A 95 -11.58 3.32 -8.28
CA ARG A 95 -10.92 3.27 -9.59
C ARG A 95 -11.67 4.09 -10.63
N ASP A 96 -10.94 4.92 -11.36
CA ASP A 96 -11.48 5.65 -12.50
C ASP A 96 -11.54 4.84 -13.80
N ALA A 97 -12.25 5.40 -14.77
CA ALA A 97 -12.42 4.83 -16.11
C ALA A 97 -11.10 4.59 -16.87
N ASN A 98 -9.97 5.14 -16.41
CA ASN A 98 -8.65 4.98 -17.01
C ASN A 98 -7.74 4.04 -16.19
N ASP A 99 -8.25 3.14 -15.34
CA ASP A 99 -7.44 2.26 -14.48
C ASP A 99 -6.41 3.06 -13.63
N GLN A 100 -6.82 4.22 -13.09
CA GLN A 100 -6.07 5.00 -12.10
C GLN A 100 -6.84 5.09 -10.77
N MET A 101 -6.10 5.39 -9.70
CA MET A 101 -6.65 5.49 -8.35
C MET A 101 -7.46 6.78 -8.14
N LEU A 102 -8.58 6.67 -7.45
CA LEU A 102 -9.47 7.77 -7.08
C LEU A 102 -9.69 7.74 -5.56
N PRO A 103 -8.91 8.49 -4.75
CA PRO A 103 -9.17 8.59 -3.31
C PRO A 103 -10.54 9.21 -3.06
N LEU A 104 -11.39 8.57 -2.26
CA LEU A 104 -12.75 9.05 -1.98
C LEU A 104 -12.86 9.75 -0.62
N ALA A 105 -12.42 9.05 0.42
CA ALA A 105 -12.57 9.42 1.81
C ALA A 105 -11.36 8.97 2.62
N TYR A 106 -11.11 9.67 3.71
CA TYR A 106 -10.03 9.35 4.65
C TYR A 106 -10.44 9.67 6.08
N ALA A 107 -9.90 8.92 7.03
CA ALA A 107 -10.13 9.15 8.45
C ALA A 107 -8.84 9.01 9.26
N ILE A 108 -8.74 9.81 10.32
CA ILE A 108 -7.76 9.62 11.39
C ILE A 108 -8.49 8.97 12.55
N VAL A 109 -7.97 7.83 13.01
CA VAL A 109 -8.53 7.08 14.15
C VAL A 109 -7.45 6.73 15.16
N GLU A 110 -7.85 6.40 16.37
CA GLU A 110 -6.95 6.17 17.50
C GLU A 110 -6.23 4.80 17.46
N VAL A 111 -6.76 3.82 16.72
CA VAL A 111 -6.19 2.48 16.44
C VAL A 111 -6.97 1.79 15.32
N GLU A 112 -6.39 0.87 14.54
CA GLU A 112 -7.17 -0.01 13.64
C GLU A 112 -7.88 -1.12 14.44
N ASN A 113 -9.19 -0.97 14.73
CA ASN A 113 -10.02 -1.99 15.36
C ASN A 113 -11.42 -2.12 14.69
N LYS A 114 -12.28 -3.01 15.22
CA LYS A 114 -13.63 -3.25 14.69
C LYS A 114 -14.56 -2.03 14.80
N ASP A 115 -14.49 -1.27 15.89
CA ASP A 115 -15.31 -0.08 16.14
C ASP A 115 -14.88 1.09 15.24
N THR A 116 -13.58 1.32 15.09
CA THR A 116 -13.06 2.37 14.19
C THR A 116 -13.38 2.08 12.74
N TRP A 117 -13.28 0.81 12.31
CA TRP A 117 -13.71 0.39 10.98
C TRP A 117 -15.22 0.48 10.80
N LYS A 118 -16.02 0.09 11.81
CA LYS A 118 -17.49 0.23 11.78
C LYS A 118 -17.87 1.70 11.58
N TRP A 119 -17.40 2.59 12.47
CA TRP A 119 -17.66 4.04 12.40
C TRP A 119 -17.22 4.68 11.08
N PHE A 120 -16.05 4.30 10.56
CA PHE A 120 -15.54 4.79 9.28
C PHE A 120 -16.39 4.32 8.10
N LEU A 121 -16.84 3.06 8.13
CA LEU A 121 -17.69 2.51 7.09
C LEU A 121 -19.10 3.10 7.16
N GLU A 122 -19.71 3.25 8.33
CA GLU A 122 -21.05 3.84 8.48
C GLU A 122 -21.15 5.22 7.82
N LEU A 123 -20.18 6.12 8.08
CA LEU A 123 -20.09 7.44 7.42
C LEU A 123 -19.85 7.33 5.91
N LEU A 124 -19.00 6.39 5.47
CA LEU A 124 -18.76 6.14 4.04
C LEU A 124 -20.02 5.64 3.32
N ILE A 125 -20.82 4.80 3.96
CA ILE A 125 -22.04 4.24 3.38
C ILE A 125 -23.07 5.35 3.19
N GLU A 126 -23.26 6.20 4.19
CA GLU A 126 -24.09 7.40 4.12
C GLU A 126 -23.68 8.29 2.93
N ASP A 127 -22.38 8.63 2.84
CA ASP A 127 -21.85 9.52 1.81
C ASP A 127 -21.84 8.98 0.38
N LEU A 128 -21.85 7.66 0.20
CA LEU A 128 -21.85 7.01 -1.12
C LEU A 128 -23.26 6.56 -1.56
N GLY A 129 -24.31 7.15 -0.99
CA GLY A 129 -25.70 6.91 -1.41
C GLY A 129 -26.40 5.75 -0.68
N GLY A 130 -26.00 5.47 0.57
CA GLY A 130 -26.62 4.47 1.42
C GLY A 130 -26.45 3.04 0.89
N ARG A 131 -27.40 2.16 1.24
CA ARG A 131 -27.39 0.76 0.77
C ARG A 131 -27.76 0.59 -0.70
N ASP A 132 -28.18 1.64 -1.40
CA ASP A 132 -28.52 1.59 -2.83
C ASP A 132 -27.38 2.06 -3.73
N GLY A 133 -26.73 3.19 -3.41
CA GLY A 133 -25.45 3.55 -4.02
C GLY A 133 -24.37 2.50 -3.71
N LEU A 134 -24.46 1.86 -2.54
CA LEU A 134 -23.58 0.78 -2.11
C LEU A 134 -24.19 -0.63 -2.21
N ARG A 135 -25.27 -0.83 -2.98
CA ARG A 135 -25.77 -2.17 -3.41
C ARG A 135 -24.79 -2.90 -4.34
N TYR A 136 -23.62 -2.30 -4.53
CA TYR A 136 -22.43 -2.84 -5.16
C TYR A 136 -21.21 -3.10 -4.17
N ALA A 137 -21.33 -3.19 -2.82
CA ALA A 137 -20.22 -3.57 -1.86
C ALA A 137 -20.29 -4.75 -0.81
N ALA A 138 -21.26 -4.90 0.15
CA ALA A 138 -21.21 -5.91 1.27
C ALA A 138 -22.44 -6.89 1.37
N GLU A 139 -23.11 -7.36 2.45
CA GLU A 139 -23.10 -7.20 3.93
C GLU A 139 -21.89 -7.99 4.51
N ASP A 140 -21.68 -8.24 5.81
CA ASP A 140 -22.51 -8.08 7.02
C ASP A 140 -22.45 -6.67 7.65
N VAL A 141 -22.35 -5.63 6.80
CA VAL A 141 -22.62 -4.21 7.15
C VAL A 141 -23.58 -3.49 6.14
N ILE A 142 -23.56 -3.78 4.82
CA ILE A 142 -24.59 -3.36 3.82
C ILE A 142 -24.79 -4.33 2.62
N LEU A 143 -25.99 -4.90 2.43
CA LEU A 143 -26.30 -6.11 1.63
C LEU A 143 -26.11 -6.08 0.10
N GLY A 144 -25.81 -7.28 -0.42
CA GLY A 144 -26.09 -7.71 -1.80
C GLY A 144 -24.92 -8.33 -2.56
N VAL A 145 -23.72 -8.42 -1.99
CA VAL A 145 -22.51 -8.16 -2.78
C VAL A 145 -21.21 -8.88 -2.37
N ALA A 146 -20.24 -8.83 -3.29
CA ALA A 146 -18.98 -9.55 -3.28
C ALA A 146 -17.82 -8.68 -2.76
N GLN A 147 -17.59 -8.73 -1.44
CA GLN A 147 -16.32 -8.36 -0.83
C GLN A 147 -15.15 -9.15 -1.47
N ARG A 148 -13.96 -8.54 -1.56
CA ARG A 148 -12.76 -9.18 -2.13
C ARG A 148 -11.53 -8.95 -1.26
N PHE A 149 -10.94 -10.02 -0.76
CA PHE A 149 -9.72 -9.97 0.05
C PHE A 149 -8.50 -9.77 -0.85
N CYS A 150 -7.64 -8.82 -0.49
CA CYS A 150 -6.36 -8.63 -1.16
C CYS A 150 -5.48 -9.88 -1.02
N VAL A 151 -5.23 -10.60 -2.13
CA VAL A 151 -4.49 -11.86 -2.15
C VAL A 151 -3.04 -11.66 -1.69
N ARG A 152 -2.49 -10.45 -1.82
CA ARG A 152 -1.19 -10.07 -1.24
C ARG A 152 -1.20 -10.13 0.30
N HIS A 153 -2.24 -9.60 0.94
CA HIS A 153 -2.41 -9.63 2.39
C HIS A 153 -2.83 -11.02 2.90
N LEU A 154 -3.72 -11.71 2.18
CA LEU A 154 -4.06 -13.11 2.44
C LEU A 154 -2.81 -14.00 2.40
N TYR A 155 -1.98 -13.88 1.37
CA TYR A 155 -0.69 -14.58 1.29
C TYR A 155 0.29 -14.15 2.40
N ALA A 156 0.29 -12.86 2.78
CA ALA A 156 1.15 -12.35 3.84
C ALA A 156 0.80 -12.94 5.23
N ASN A 157 -0.45 -13.36 5.44
CA ASN A 157 -0.90 -14.13 6.61
C ASN A 157 -0.67 -15.64 6.43
N PHE A 158 -1.11 -16.23 5.31
CA PHE A 158 -0.91 -17.64 4.96
C PHE A 158 0.54 -18.09 5.16
N ARG A 159 1.52 -17.33 4.62
CA ARG A 159 2.95 -17.64 4.70
C ARG A 159 3.53 -17.66 6.12
N LYS A 160 2.83 -17.12 7.12
CA LYS A 160 3.25 -17.17 8.55
C LYS A 160 3.08 -18.58 9.10
N LYS A 161 2.05 -19.31 8.65
CA LYS A 161 1.77 -20.71 9.00
C LYS A 161 2.37 -21.68 7.97
N PHE A 162 2.30 -21.33 6.68
CA PHE A 162 2.64 -22.20 5.56
C PHE A 162 3.74 -21.57 4.66
N PRO A 163 5.00 -21.51 5.12
CA PRO A 163 6.10 -20.93 4.35
C PRO A 163 6.52 -21.84 3.19
N GLY A 164 6.58 -21.32 1.96
CA GLY A 164 7.17 -22.06 0.84
C GLY A 164 6.94 -21.42 -0.54
N LYS A 165 7.94 -21.49 -1.42
CA LYS A 165 7.81 -21.02 -2.81
C LYS A 165 6.75 -21.80 -3.61
N ASN A 166 6.61 -23.12 -3.36
CA ASN A 166 5.63 -23.95 -4.05
C ASN A 166 4.19 -23.64 -3.57
N LEU A 167 3.97 -23.59 -2.25
CA LEU A 167 2.66 -23.22 -1.69
C LEU A 167 2.24 -21.80 -2.10
N LYS A 168 3.18 -20.84 -2.18
CA LYS A 168 2.92 -19.54 -2.83
C LYS A 168 2.41 -19.73 -4.26
N ARG A 169 3.13 -20.47 -5.10
CA ARG A 169 2.78 -20.68 -6.52
C ARG A 169 1.38 -21.30 -6.67
N LEU A 170 1.05 -22.30 -5.87
CA LEU A 170 -0.25 -22.99 -5.88
C LEU A 170 -1.39 -22.08 -5.40
N MET A 171 -1.20 -21.35 -4.30
CA MET A 171 -2.17 -20.36 -3.80
C MET A 171 -2.46 -19.27 -4.84
N TRP A 172 -1.41 -18.72 -5.47
CA TRP A 172 -1.58 -17.71 -6.51
C TRP A 172 -2.26 -18.29 -7.76
N ARG A 173 -1.94 -19.53 -8.19
CA ARG A 173 -2.63 -20.20 -9.29
C ARG A 173 -4.14 -20.34 -9.01
N ALA A 174 -4.51 -20.83 -7.83
CA ALA A 174 -5.92 -20.90 -7.41
C ALA A 174 -6.61 -19.52 -7.35
N ALA A 175 -5.95 -18.49 -6.80
CA ALA A 175 -6.48 -17.13 -6.78
C ALA A 175 -6.71 -16.56 -8.20
N THR A 176 -5.78 -16.82 -9.12
CA THR A 176 -5.85 -16.33 -10.51
C THR A 176 -6.81 -17.09 -11.40
N ALA A 177 -7.21 -18.32 -11.03
CA ALA A 177 -8.08 -19.19 -11.80
C ALA A 177 -9.42 -18.52 -12.13
N THR A 178 -9.93 -18.65 -13.36
CA THR A 178 -11.09 -17.88 -13.84
C THR A 178 -12.40 -18.65 -13.91
N HIS A 179 -12.35 -19.98 -13.71
CA HIS A 179 -13.54 -20.85 -13.62
C HIS A 179 -13.40 -21.92 -12.53
N PRO A 180 -14.51 -22.46 -11.98
CA PRO A 180 -14.50 -23.34 -10.80
C PRO A 180 -13.57 -24.56 -10.90
N GLN A 181 -13.63 -25.28 -12.03
CA GLN A 181 -12.91 -26.55 -12.22
C GLN A 181 -11.39 -26.35 -12.21
N GLN A 182 -10.91 -25.19 -12.67
CA GLN A 182 -9.50 -24.80 -12.57
C GLN A 182 -9.12 -24.49 -11.11
N TRP A 183 -9.94 -23.74 -10.36
CA TRP A 183 -9.69 -23.48 -8.94
C TRP A 183 -9.60 -24.79 -8.14
N GLU A 184 -10.56 -25.70 -8.32
CA GLU A 184 -10.55 -27.00 -7.67
C GLU A 184 -9.31 -27.82 -8.04
N THR A 185 -8.90 -27.82 -9.30
CA THR A 185 -7.72 -28.55 -9.78
C THR A 185 -6.43 -28.01 -9.13
N GLU A 186 -6.32 -26.70 -8.91
CA GLU A 186 -5.20 -26.10 -8.18
C GLU A 186 -5.28 -26.34 -6.66
N MET A 187 -6.48 -26.40 -6.09
CA MET A 187 -6.68 -26.78 -4.68
C MET A 187 -6.37 -28.27 -4.43
N ARG A 188 -6.72 -29.18 -5.34
CA ARG A 188 -6.34 -30.60 -5.30
C ARG A 188 -4.81 -30.76 -5.34
N LYS A 189 -4.12 -30.01 -6.21
CA LYS A 189 -2.64 -29.94 -6.24
C LYS A 189 -2.06 -29.41 -4.93
N MET A 190 -2.71 -28.44 -4.28
CA MET A 190 -2.30 -28.00 -2.94
C MET A 190 -2.50 -29.08 -1.88
N LYS A 191 -3.64 -29.78 -1.87
CA LYS A 191 -3.92 -30.88 -0.93
C LYS A 191 -2.84 -31.97 -0.98
N ALA A 192 -2.39 -32.34 -2.18
CA ALA A 192 -1.31 -33.31 -2.38
C ALA A 192 0.08 -32.83 -1.90
N VAL A 193 0.32 -31.51 -1.80
CA VAL A 193 1.59 -30.94 -1.33
C VAL A 193 1.56 -30.61 0.17
N ASN A 194 0.42 -30.16 0.70
CA ASN A 194 0.21 -29.91 2.12
C ASN A 194 -1.30 -29.86 2.45
N VAL A 195 -1.80 -30.83 3.21
CA VAL A 195 -3.22 -30.97 3.53
C VAL A 195 -3.73 -29.82 4.42
N ASP A 196 -2.90 -29.30 5.33
CA ASP A 196 -3.30 -28.24 6.27
C ASP A 196 -3.36 -26.85 5.64
N ALA A 197 -2.47 -26.57 4.68
CA ALA A 197 -2.55 -25.39 3.83
C ALA A 197 -3.84 -25.41 2.98
N PHE A 198 -4.21 -26.59 2.46
CA PHE A 198 -5.49 -26.80 1.78
C PHE A 198 -6.68 -26.59 2.73
N ARG A 199 -6.71 -27.24 3.91
CA ARG A 199 -7.75 -27.05 4.94
C ARG A 199 -7.92 -25.57 5.31
N HIS A 200 -6.81 -24.86 5.53
CA HIS A 200 -6.82 -23.45 5.90
C HIS A 200 -7.40 -22.53 4.81
N LEU A 201 -7.12 -22.79 3.53
CA LEU A 201 -7.72 -22.02 2.43
C LEU A 201 -9.15 -22.46 2.09
N MET A 202 -9.53 -23.72 2.35
CA MET A 202 -10.93 -24.18 2.25
C MET A 202 -11.83 -23.50 3.28
N GLY A 203 -11.31 -23.19 4.47
CA GLY A 203 -11.99 -22.38 5.49
C GLY A 203 -12.21 -20.91 5.11
N ILE A 204 -11.80 -20.48 3.91
CA ILE A 204 -11.99 -19.12 3.40
C ILE A 204 -12.73 -19.22 2.06
N ALA A 205 -14.02 -18.87 2.06
CA ALA A 205 -14.89 -19.08 0.90
C ALA A 205 -14.30 -18.44 -0.38
N PRO A 206 -14.20 -19.18 -1.50
CA PRO A 206 -13.47 -18.72 -2.69
C PRO A 206 -14.06 -17.47 -3.36
N ARG A 207 -15.33 -17.11 -3.04
CA ARG A 207 -15.95 -15.83 -3.44
C ARG A 207 -15.09 -14.61 -3.05
N PHE A 208 -14.37 -14.69 -1.95
CA PHE A 208 -13.56 -13.58 -1.44
C PHE A 208 -12.19 -13.45 -2.11
N TRP A 209 -11.62 -14.51 -2.72
CA TRP A 209 -10.19 -14.51 -3.08
C TRP A 209 -9.80 -15.19 -4.40
N SER A 210 -10.73 -15.77 -5.15
CA SER A 210 -10.47 -16.34 -6.49
C SER A 210 -11.37 -15.74 -7.56
N ARG A 211 -10.79 -15.33 -8.69
CA ARG A 211 -11.54 -14.79 -9.85
C ARG A 211 -12.63 -15.74 -10.35
N SER A 212 -12.42 -17.04 -10.18
CA SER A 212 -13.37 -18.11 -10.53
C SER A 212 -14.76 -17.93 -9.92
N ARG A 213 -14.87 -17.19 -8.81
CA ARG A 213 -16.12 -16.89 -8.09
C ARG A 213 -16.44 -15.39 -8.03
N PHE A 214 -15.70 -14.54 -8.75
CA PHE A 214 -15.98 -13.09 -8.81
C PHE A 214 -17.15 -12.77 -9.77
N THR A 215 -17.93 -11.75 -9.39
CA THR A 215 -18.99 -11.12 -10.18
C THR A 215 -18.42 -10.25 -11.32
N SER A 216 -19.19 -10.15 -12.40
CA SER A 216 -18.90 -9.33 -13.58
C SER A 216 -19.09 -7.83 -13.33
N THR A 217 -20.06 -7.44 -12.50
CA THR A 217 -20.52 -6.05 -12.26
C THR A 217 -19.39 -5.01 -12.15
N THR A 218 -18.36 -5.31 -11.35
CA THR A 218 -17.18 -4.46 -11.11
C THR A 218 -16.30 -4.15 -12.35
N GLN A 219 -16.44 -4.95 -13.41
CA GLN A 219 -15.52 -5.07 -14.54
C GLN A 219 -14.03 -5.20 -14.14
N SER A 220 -13.74 -5.71 -12.93
CA SER A 220 -12.39 -5.77 -12.36
C SER A 220 -11.89 -7.20 -12.16
N ASP A 221 -10.78 -7.53 -12.83
CA ASP A 221 -9.99 -8.76 -12.65
C ASP A 221 -8.91 -8.64 -11.56
N THR A 222 -8.95 -7.56 -10.75
CA THR A 222 -7.96 -7.22 -9.72
C THR A 222 -8.05 -8.17 -8.51
N LEU A 223 -6.88 -8.65 -8.06
CA LEU A 223 -6.71 -9.52 -6.87
C LEU A 223 -5.90 -8.87 -5.72
N VAL A 224 -5.48 -7.62 -5.90
CA VAL A 224 -4.51 -6.92 -5.02
C VAL A 224 -4.89 -5.46 -4.86
N ASN A 225 -4.77 -4.91 -3.65
CA ASN A 225 -5.14 -3.52 -3.39
C ASN A 225 -4.01 -2.52 -3.75
N ASN A 226 -3.48 -2.64 -4.97
CA ASN A 226 -2.41 -1.77 -5.47
C ASN A 226 -2.78 -0.27 -5.47
N MET A 227 -4.07 0.08 -5.39
CA MET A 227 -4.54 1.47 -5.45
C MET A 227 -4.40 2.16 -4.09
N SER A 228 -4.93 1.56 -3.02
CA SER A 228 -4.70 2.08 -1.66
C SER A 228 -3.24 1.93 -1.25
N GLU A 229 -2.54 0.85 -1.68
CA GLU A 229 -1.10 0.70 -1.47
C GLU A 229 -0.29 1.84 -2.11
N ALA A 230 -0.67 2.29 -3.32
CA ALA A 230 -0.05 3.43 -3.98
C ALA A 230 -0.38 4.76 -3.28
N PHE A 231 -1.64 4.97 -2.87
CA PHE A 231 -2.03 6.16 -2.12
C PHE A 231 -1.30 6.25 -0.77
N ASN A 232 -1.26 5.15 0.00
CA ASN A 232 -0.51 5.06 1.26
C ASN A 232 1.00 5.16 1.10
N SER A 233 1.56 4.93 -0.11
CA SER A 233 2.97 5.23 -0.43
C SER A 233 3.23 6.71 -0.69
N VAL A 234 2.29 7.45 -1.30
CA VAL A 234 2.38 8.91 -1.46
C VAL A 234 2.35 9.56 -0.07
N LEU A 235 1.44 9.13 0.80
CA LEU A 235 1.25 9.69 2.14
C LEU A 235 2.30 9.22 3.18
N VAL A 236 3.48 8.75 2.74
CA VAL A 236 4.57 8.27 3.62
C VAL A 236 5.19 9.38 4.46
N ASN A 237 5.30 10.59 3.89
CA ASN A 237 5.83 11.80 4.55
C ASN A 237 4.71 12.61 5.21
N THR A 238 3.55 12.73 4.56
CA THR A 238 2.34 13.35 5.13
C THR A 238 2.00 12.79 6.51
N ARG A 239 2.12 11.46 6.71
CA ARG A 239 1.89 10.81 8.01
C ARG A 239 2.90 11.13 9.12
N THR A 240 3.97 11.90 8.87
CA THR A 240 4.84 12.43 9.95
C THR A 240 4.43 13.83 10.42
N LYS A 241 3.50 14.51 9.73
CA LYS A 241 3.09 15.89 10.03
C LYS A 241 2.09 15.97 11.20
N PRO A 242 1.92 17.16 11.82
CA PRO A 242 0.81 17.45 12.74
C PRO A 242 -0.56 17.32 12.08
N ILE A 243 -1.64 17.25 12.87
CA ILE A 243 -2.99 16.90 12.41
C ILE A 243 -3.49 17.76 11.23
N ILE A 244 -3.64 19.08 11.37
CA ILE A 244 -4.13 19.94 10.28
C ILE A 244 -3.17 19.92 9.08
N SER A 245 -1.85 19.95 9.33
CA SER A 245 -0.81 19.87 8.30
C SER A 245 -0.81 18.54 7.52
N LEU A 246 -1.31 17.46 8.13
CA LEU A 246 -1.49 16.15 7.52
C LEU A 246 -2.77 16.12 6.68
N LEU A 247 -3.88 16.63 7.22
CA LEU A 247 -5.16 16.71 6.53
C LEU A 247 -5.06 17.62 5.29
N GLU A 248 -4.37 18.76 5.41
CA GLU A 248 -4.09 19.65 4.28
C GLU A 248 -3.24 19.02 3.18
N ASP A 249 -2.20 18.25 3.53
CA ASP A 249 -1.43 17.50 2.54
C ASP A 249 -2.33 16.54 1.73
N ILE A 250 -3.26 15.84 2.40
CA ILE A 250 -4.20 14.91 1.75
C ILE A 250 -5.16 15.69 0.85
N ARG A 251 -5.79 16.76 1.35
CA ARG A 251 -6.70 17.61 0.57
C ARG A 251 -5.99 18.22 -0.63
N LEU A 252 -4.82 18.81 -0.46
CA LEU A 252 -4.02 19.42 -1.53
C LEU A 252 -3.58 18.38 -2.57
N TYR A 253 -3.27 17.15 -2.16
CA TYR A 253 -3.01 16.05 -3.09
C TYR A 253 -4.25 15.70 -3.92
N MET A 254 -5.41 15.55 -3.28
CA MET A 254 -6.68 15.24 -3.96
C MET A 254 -7.11 16.40 -4.89
N MET A 255 -7.05 17.64 -4.42
CA MET A 255 -7.33 18.85 -5.20
C MET A 255 -6.47 18.94 -6.47
N LYS A 256 -5.14 18.83 -6.33
CA LYS A 256 -4.21 18.81 -7.48
C LYS A 256 -4.50 17.65 -8.42
N ARG A 257 -4.84 16.47 -7.87
CA ARG A 257 -5.21 15.29 -8.65
C ARG A 257 -6.47 15.50 -9.49
N TRP A 258 -7.53 16.08 -8.93
CA TRP A 258 -8.76 16.41 -9.67
C TRP A 258 -8.46 17.40 -10.80
N ALA A 259 -7.80 18.52 -10.49
CA ALA A 259 -7.44 19.54 -11.50
C ALA A 259 -6.58 18.94 -12.63
N THR A 260 -5.50 18.22 -12.31
CA THR A 260 -4.65 17.55 -13.30
C THR A 260 -5.41 16.50 -14.12
N ASN A 261 -6.31 15.73 -13.48
CA ASN A 261 -7.08 14.70 -14.18
C ASN A 261 -8.11 15.31 -15.14
N ARG A 262 -8.79 16.40 -14.74
CA ARG A 262 -9.68 17.20 -15.58
C ARG A 262 -8.94 17.79 -16.79
N SER A 263 -7.85 18.51 -16.56
CA SER A 263 -7.04 19.09 -17.66
C SER A 263 -6.48 18.02 -18.61
N ARG A 264 -6.19 16.81 -18.11
CA ARG A 264 -5.69 15.71 -18.96
C ARG A 264 -6.73 15.17 -19.95
N VAL A 265 -8.04 15.29 -19.69
CA VAL A 265 -9.06 14.63 -20.54
C VAL A 265 -9.17 15.23 -21.95
N THR A 266 -8.82 16.51 -22.11
CA THR A 266 -8.78 17.18 -23.42
C THR A 266 -7.81 16.49 -24.39
N SER A 267 -6.73 15.89 -23.86
CA SER A 267 -5.75 15.10 -24.64
C SER A 267 -6.26 13.73 -25.11
N PHE A 268 -7.42 13.26 -24.62
CA PHE A 268 -7.93 11.93 -24.97
C PHE A 268 -8.55 11.97 -26.38
N LYS A 269 -7.87 11.31 -27.34
CA LYS A 269 -8.26 11.26 -28.76
C LYS A 269 -9.33 10.21 -29.09
N SER A 270 -9.47 9.15 -28.29
CA SER A 270 -10.44 8.05 -28.49
C SER A 270 -11.69 8.24 -27.63
N SER A 271 -12.77 7.56 -28.00
CA SER A 271 -13.95 7.35 -27.15
C SER A 271 -13.62 6.58 -25.86
N ILE A 272 -12.53 5.81 -25.84
CA ILE A 272 -12.07 4.98 -24.73
C ILE A 272 -10.87 5.62 -24.02
N CYS A 273 -10.82 5.50 -22.69
CA CYS A 273 -9.72 5.99 -21.87
C CYS A 273 -8.36 5.36 -22.29
N PRO A 274 -7.26 6.12 -22.47
CA PRO A 274 -6.04 5.64 -23.13
C PRO A 274 -5.38 4.38 -22.57
N LYS A 275 -5.45 4.13 -21.26
CA LYS A 275 -4.95 2.87 -20.68
C LYS A 275 -5.82 1.67 -21.02
N ILE A 276 -7.13 1.87 -21.14
CA ILE A 276 -8.06 0.81 -21.55
C ILE A 276 -7.89 0.50 -23.03
N GLN A 277 -7.69 1.53 -23.88
CA GLN A 277 -7.26 1.34 -25.27
C GLN A 277 -5.95 0.53 -25.34
N SER A 278 -4.95 0.88 -24.51
CA SER A 278 -3.69 0.12 -24.44
C SER A 278 -3.89 -1.34 -23.98
N ARG A 279 -4.85 -1.61 -23.08
CA ARG A 279 -5.24 -2.98 -22.70
C ARG A 279 -5.94 -3.71 -23.85
N LEU A 280 -6.90 -3.08 -24.51
CA LEU A 280 -7.64 -3.63 -25.66
C LEU A 280 -6.68 -4.02 -26.80
N ASN A 281 -5.77 -3.12 -27.18
CA ASN A 281 -4.78 -3.37 -28.22
C ASN A 281 -3.83 -4.55 -27.85
N LYS A 282 -3.50 -4.71 -26.57
CA LYS A 282 -2.69 -5.85 -26.06
C LYS A 282 -3.47 -7.17 -26.02
N GLU A 283 -4.80 -7.15 -25.87
CA GLU A 283 -5.66 -8.32 -26.09
C GLU A 283 -5.75 -8.66 -27.58
N ALA A 284 -5.81 -7.66 -28.45
CA ALA A 284 -5.90 -7.79 -29.91
C ALA A 284 -4.61 -8.32 -30.58
N GLN A 285 -3.50 -8.32 -29.84
CA GLN A 285 -2.17 -8.86 -30.20
C GLN A 285 -1.86 -10.21 -29.56
N GLN A 286 -2.66 -10.69 -28.59
CA GLN A 286 -2.54 -12.07 -28.11
C GLN A 286 -3.02 -13.03 -29.21
N THR A 287 -2.41 -14.22 -29.32
CA THR A 287 -2.68 -15.16 -30.43
C THR A 287 -2.88 -16.62 -30.01
N LYS A 288 -2.51 -17.01 -28.78
CA LYS A 288 -2.43 -18.44 -28.38
C LYS A 288 -3.11 -18.81 -27.05
N TYR A 289 -3.76 -17.86 -26.36
CA TYR A 289 -4.29 -18.09 -25.00
C TYR A 289 -5.75 -17.66 -24.86
N TRP A 290 -6.67 -18.63 -24.90
CA TRP A 290 -8.01 -18.42 -24.35
C TRP A 290 -7.93 -18.37 -22.82
N ILE A 291 -8.71 -17.47 -22.22
CA ILE A 291 -8.91 -17.43 -20.77
C ILE A 291 -10.42 -17.29 -20.54
N PRO A 292 -11.11 -18.37 -20.10
CA PRO A 292 -12.55 -18.35 -19.83
C PRO A 292 -12.93 -17.22 -18.87
N ARG A 293 -14.12 -16.62 -19.07
CA ARG A 293 -14.66 -15.49 -18.30
C ARG A 293 -13.78 -14.21 -18.23
N LYS A 294 -12.63 -14.13 -18.92
CA LYS A 294 -11.74 -12.94 -18.85
C LYS A 294 -12.48 -11.65 -19.19
N TRP A 295 -13.14 -11.61 -20.35
CA TRP A 295 -13.93 -10.46 -20.79
C TRP A 295 -15.08 -10.12 -19.82
N SER A 296 -15.86 -11.10 -19.38
CA SER A 296 -16.96 -10.86 -18.44
C SER A 296 -16.52 -10.43 -17.03
N ILE A 297 -15.23 -10.57 -16.69
CA ILE A 297 -14.67 -10.09 -15.41
C ILE A 297 -13.92 -8.76 -15.59
N SER A 298 -13.33 -8.47 -16.75
CA SER A 298 -12.53 -7.25 -17.00
C SER A 298 -13.25 -6.14 -17.77
N GLY A 299 -14.39 -6.47 -18.40
CA GLY A 299 -15.10 -5.63 -19.37
C GLY A 299 -14.39 -5.45 -20.72
N ILE A 300 -13.13 -5.91 -20.86
CA ILE A 300 -12.33 -5.75 -22.07
C ILE A 300 -12.43 -7.03 -22.91
N PRO A 301 -12.88 -6.97 -24.19
CA PRO A 301 -12.90 -8.11 -25.10
C PRO A 301 -11.56 -8.87 -25.10
N CYS A 302 -11.65 -10.19 -24.95
CA CYS A 302 -10.47 -11.06 -25.03
C CYS A 302 -10.17 -11.42 -26.50
N VAL A 303 -8.96 -11.91 -26.78
CA VAL A 303 -8.51 -12.32 -28.13
C VAL A 303 -9.56 -13.12 -28.94
N HIS A 304 -10.32 -14.03 -28.33
CA HIS A 304 -11.31 -14.83 -29.06
C HIS A 304 -12.53 -13.99 -29.51
N ALA A 305 -13.00 -13.09 -28.65
CA ALA A 305 -14.04 -12.13 -29.01
C ALA A 305 -13.52 -11.15 -30.09
N LEU A 306 -12.28 -10.68 -29.96
CA LEU A 306 -11.65 -9.77 -30.92
C LEU A 306 -11.45 -10.40 -32.31
N THR A 307 -11.08 -11.69 -32.38
CA THR A 307 -10.99 -12.42 -33.66
C THR A 307 -12.38 -12.66 -34.26
N ALA A 308 -13.39 -13.01 -33.45
CA ALA A 308 -14.77 -13.15 -33.93
C ALA A 308 -15.35 -11.81 -34.43
N MET A 309 -15.09 -10.71 -33.70
CA MET A 309 -15.47 -9.35 -34.11
C MET A 309 -14.83 -8.98 -35.45
N ARG A 310 -13.53 -9.22 -35.63
CA ARG A 310 -12.83 -9.01 -36.93
C ARG A 310 -13.47 -9.82 -38.06
N PHE A 311 -13.80 -11.10 -37.83
CA PHE A 311 -14.44 -11.95 -38.83
C PHE A 311 -15.86 -11.46 -39.21
N LEU A 312 -16.60 -10.93 -38.24
CA LEU A 312 -17.95 -10.37 -38.43
C LEU A 312 -17.96 -8.88 -38.82
N ASN A 313 -16.79 -8.28 -39.10
CA ASN A 313 -16.59 -6.85 -39.38
C ASN A 313 -17.18 -5.89 -38.31
N LEU A 314 -17.13 -6.32 -37.03
CA LEU A 314 -17.61 -5.56 -35.88
C LEU A 314 -16.48 -4.74 -35.23
N ASN A 315 -16.77 -3.49 -34.90
CA ASN A 315 -15.84 -2.64 -34.14
C ASN A 315 -15.78 -3.07 -32.66
N ALA A 316 -14.60 -3.48 -32.22
CA ALA A 316 -14.38 -3.93 -30.84
C ALA A 316 -14.52 -2.82 -29.77
N GLU A 317 -14.42 -1.54 -30.15
CA GLU A 317 -14.54 -0.43 -29.19
C GLU A 317 -15.96 -0.23 -28.66
N ASP A 318 -16.97 -0.63 -29.43
CA ASP A 318 -18.39 -0.48 -29.05
C ASP A 318 -18.80 -1.50 -27.98
N TYR A 319 -18.05 -2.60 -27.88
CA TYR A 319 -18.19 -3.65 -26.88
C TYR A 319 -17.38 -3.39 -25.59
N VAL A 320 -16.75 -2.21 -25.46
CA VAL A 320 -16.08 -1.77 -24.22
C VAL A 320 -17.06 -0.97 -23.36
N PRO A 321 -17.37 -1.41 -22.11
CA PRO A 321 -18.36 -0.78 -21.25
C PRO A 321 -18.20 0.73 -21.03
N LEU A 322 -19.32 1.41 -20.82
CA LEU A 322 -19.41 2.85 -20.56
C LEU A 322 -18.44 3.31 -19.47
N CYS A 323 -18.26 2.53 -18.40
CA CYS A 323 -17.34 2.82 -17.29
C CYS A 323 -15.82 2.84 -17.64
N PHE A 324 -15.49 2.78 -18.93
CA PHE A 324 -14.14 2.98 -19.49
C PHE A 324 -14.08 4.08 -20.56
N LYS A 325 -15.22 4.71 -20.91
CA LYS A 325 -15.31 5.73 -21.97
C LYS A 325 -14.84 7.09 -21.45
N LYS A 326 -14.48 7.97 -22.39
CA LYS A 326 -14.02 9.34 -22.13
C LYS A 326 -15.09 10.16 -21.39
N SER A 327 -16.35 10.08 -21.82
CA SER A 327 -17.48 10.79 -21.20
C SER A 327 -17.62 10.50 -19.70
N THR A 328 -17.55 9.22 -19.30
CA THR A 328 -17.58 8.86 -17.87
C THR A 328 -16.36 9.39 -17.12
N TYR A 329 -15.17 9.44 -17.73
CA TYR A 329 -14.01 10.09 -17.11
C TYR A 329 -14.22 11.61 -16.97
N GLU A 330 -14.86 12.27 -17.93
CA GLU A 330 -15.18 13.71 -17.88
C GLU A 330 -16.18 14.01 -16.75
N GLU A 331 -17.24 13.21 -16.66
CA GLU A 331 -18.23 13.23 -15.58
C GLU A 331 -17.58 12.99 -14.21
N MET A 332 -16.70 11.98 -14.09
CA MET A 332 -15.95 11.69 -12.86
C MET A 332 -15.10 12.86 -12.36
N TYR A 333 -14.59 13.73 -13.23
CA TYR A 333 -13.79 14.91 -12.85
C TYR A 333 -14.50 16.24 -13.14
N SER A 334 -15.84 16.21 -13.21
CA SER A 334 -16.71 17.37 -13.44
C SER A 334 -16.89 18.25 -12.19
N SER A 335 -17.03 17.65 -11.01
CA SER A 335 -17.01 18.38 -9.73
C SER A 335 -15.60 18.85 -9.36
N ILE A 336 -15.53 19.98 -8.65
CA ILE A 336 -14.28 20.62 -8.23
C ILE A 336 -14.07 20.41 -6.73
N ILE A 337 -12.85 20.02 -6.33
CA ILE A 337 -12.38 20.20 -4.95
C ILE A 337 -11.86 21.64 -4.88
N TYR A 338 -12.50 22.48 -4.08
CA TYR A 338 -12.16 23.89 -3.98
C TYR A 338 -10.94 24.12 -3.08
N PRO A 339 -10.14 25.16 -3.37
CA PRO A 339 -9.16 25.65 -2.40
C PRO A 339 -9.86 26.14 -1.14
N ILE A 340 -9.14 26.12 -0.02
CA ILE A 340 -9.53 26.80 1.20
C ILE A 340 -8.57 27.96 1.46
N ASN A 341 -8.97 28.91 2.31
CA ASN A 341 -8.13 30.01 2.74
C ASN A 341 -6.88 29.53 3.49
N GLY A 342 -5.90 30.43 3.63
CA GLY A 342 -4.79 30.22 4.56
C GLY A 342 -5.26 30.28 6.02
N LYS A 343 -4.60 29.53 6.92
CA LYS A 343 -4.93 29.40 8.35
C LYS A 343 -5.16 30.70 9.15
N HIS A 344 -4.72 31.84 8.63
CA HIS A 344 -4.88 33.15 9.27
C HIS A 344 -6.22 33.83 8.96
N LEU A 345 -7.03 33.25 8.06
CA LEU A 345 -8.35 33.73 7.66
C LEU A 345 -9.49 32.79 8.07
N TRP A 346 -9.20 31.58 8.55
CA TRP A 346 -10.24 30.67 9.06
C TRP A 346 -10.88 31.29 10.30
N GLU A 347 -12.21 31.39 10.28
CA GLU A 347 -13.02 31.79 11.42
C GLU A 347 -12.69 30.95 12.66
N VAL A 348 -12.64 31.60 13.82
CA VAL A 348 -12.47 30.90 15.10
C VAL A 348 -13.84 30.45 15.57
N THR A 349 -14.02 29.14 15.70
CA THR A 349 -15.32 28.55 16.06
C THR A 349 -15.56 28.57 17.57
N GLU A 350 -16.82 28.58 17.99
CA GLU A 350 -17.22 28.61 19.41
C GLU A 350 -17.00 27.27 20.16
N TYR A 351 -16.48 26.24 19.47
CA TYR A 351 -16.22 24.93 20.08
C TYR A 351 -15.04 24.98 21.05
N GLN A 352 -15.13 24.22 22.15
CA GLN A 352 -14.06 24.11 23.14
C GLN A 352 -12.77 23.55 22.53
N ASP A 353 -11.65 24.19 22.87
CA ASP A 353 -10.27 23.82 22.50
C ASP A 353 -10.01 22.30 22.64
N VAL A 354 -9.79 21.63 21.50
CA VAL A 354 -9.51 20.20 21.46
C VAL A 354 -8.03 19.93 21.72
N LEU A 355 -7.75 19.05 22.68
CA LEU A 355 -6.40 18.59 23.01
C LEU A 355 -5.98 17.36 22.18
N PRO A 356 -4.67 17.19 21.91
CA PRO A 356 -4.15 16.01 21.22
C PRO A 356 -4.43 14.71 21.99
N PRO A 357 -4.53 13.56 21.28
CA PRO A 357 -4.72 12.27 21.94
C PRO A 357 -3.49 11.88 22.79
N PRO A 358 -3.70 11.19 23.93
CA PRO A 358 -2.62 10.78 24.83
C PRO A 358 -1.62 9.84 24.14
N LYS A 359 -0.35 9.95 24.51
CA LYS A 359 0.76 9.18 23.90
C LYS A 359 0.65 7.67 24.24
N ARG A 360 0.02 6.91 23.35
CA ARG A 360 -0.12 5.44 23.46
C ARG A 360 1.22 4.73 23.28
N GLN A 361 1.64 3.92 24.26
CA GLN A 361 2.80 3.04 24.07
C GLN A 361 2.45 1.90 23.10
N MET A 362 2.88 2.01 21.84
CA MET A 362 2.66 0.95 20.85
C MET A 362 3.54 -0.27 21.13
N PRO A 363 3.04 -1.51 20.95
CA PRO A 363 3.86 -2.71 21.01
C PRO A 363 5.06 -2.64 20.06
N GLY A 364 6.27 -2.73 20.61
CA GLY A 364 7.51 -2.63 19.85
C GLY A 364 7.58 -3.64 18.69
N ARG A 365 8.07 -3.20 17.53
CA ARG A 365 8.10 -3.96 16.27
C ARG A 365 8.44 -5.44 16.50
N PRO A 366 7.53 -6.40 16.17
CA PRO A 366 7.76 -7.81 16.39
C PRO A 366 9.11 -8.28 15.84
N LYS A 367 9.92 -8.88 16.73
CA LYS A 367 11.32 -9.22 16.44
C LYS A 367 11.39 -10.15 15.22
N LYS A 368 12.17 -9.77 14.20
CA LYS A 368 12.33 -10.50 12.92
C LYS A 368 12.79 -11.96 13.08
N LYS A 369 13.30 -12.33 14.26
CA LYS A 369 13.58 -13.69 14.72
C LYS A 369 12.97 -13.83 16.12
N ARG A 370 12.35 -14.98 16.40
CA ARG A 370 12.03 -15.42 17.77
C ARG A 370 13.33 -15.51 18.58
N ARG A 371 13.28 -15.28 19.89
CA ARG A 371 14.41 -15.62 20.79
C ARG A 371 14.49 -17.16 20.79
N LEU A 372 15.65 -17.70 20.42
CA LEU A 372 15.87 -19.14 20.49
C LEU A 372 16.12 -19.51 21.95
N GLU A 373 15.50 -20.59 22.41
CA GLU A 373 15.72 -21.11 23.75
C GLU A 373 17.09 -21.80 23.85
N GLN A 374 17.61 -21.97 25.07
CA GLN A 374 18.95 -22.53 25.28
C GLN A 374 19.15 -23.91 24.63
N TRP A 375 18.11 -24.74 24.59
CA TRP A 375 18.13 -26.05 23.92
C TRP A 375 18.13 -25.95 22.38
N GLU A 376 17.62 -24.86 21.81
CA GLU A 376 17.61 -24.60 20.36
C GLU A 376 18.91 -23.95 19.87
N LEU A 377 19.71 -23.38 20.78
CA LEU A 377 21.06 -22.88 20.49
C LEU A 377 22.09 -24.00 20.30
N LYS A 378 21.71 -25.28 20.51
CA LYS A 378 22.52 -26.45 20.14
C LYS A 378 22.81 -26.45 18.64
N LYS A 379 24.02 -26.02 18.28
CA LYS A 379 24.58 -26.15 16.91
C LYS A 379 24.69 -27.63 16.55
N SER A 380 23.68 -28.18 15.87
CA SER A 380 23.84 -29.39 15.07
C SER A 380 25.00 -29.17 14.10
N THR A 381 26.06 -29.98 14.25
CA THR A 381 27.25 -30.02 13.39
C THR A 381 26.92 -30.40 11.94
N THR A 382 25.72 -30.92 11.72
CA THR A 382 25.18 -31.43 10.44
C THR A 382 24.58 -30.35 9.52
N LYS A 383 24.48 -29.08 9.94
CA LYS A 383 23.81 -28.03 9.15
C LYS A 383 24.76 -27.26 8.22
N MET A 384 24.79 -27.69 6.95
CA MET A 384 25.52 -27.07 5.85
C MET A 384 25.24 -25.55 5.71
N SER A 385 26.28 -24.76 5.47
CA SER A 385 26.14 -23.35 5.04
C SER A 385 25.96 -23.24 3.52
N LYS A 386 25.28 -22.18 3.06
CA LYS A 386 25.29 -21.77 1.65
C LYS A 386 26.75 -21.66 1.16
N GLY A 387 27.14 -22.52 0.24
CA GLY A 387 28.53 -22.61 -0.26
C GLY A 387 29.07 -24.04 -0.40
N GLY A 388 28.44 -25.03 0.24
CA GLY A 388 28.69 -26.47 -0.02
C GLY A 388 29.99 -27.04 0.55
N LEU A 389 31.10 -26.32 0.48
CA LEU A 389 32.40 -26.78 0.98
C LEU A 389 32.52 -26.62 2.50
N LEU A 390 33.05 -27.65 3.17
CA LEU A 390 33.59 -27.55 4.52
C LEU A 390 34.80 -26.62 4.52
N LYS A 391 34.88 -25.73 5.53
CA LYS A 391 36.04 -24.81 5.65
C LYS A 391 37.30 -25.61 5.98
N ARG A 392 38.25 -25.58 5.05
CA ARG A 392 39.58 -26.16 5.17
C ARG A 392 40.55 -25.13 5.78
N CYS A 393 41.36 -25.55 6.75
CA CYS A 393 42.41 -24.73 7.34
C CYS A 393 43.55 -24.50 6.34
N THR A 394 44.01 -23.26 6.19
CA THR A 394 45.09 -22.90 5.25
C THR A 394 46.49 -23.21 5.77
N MET A 395 46.65 -23.85 6.93
CA MET A 395 47.93 -24.40 7.40
C MET A 395 47.93 -25.93 7.31
N CYS A 396 47.26 -26.64 8.24
CA CYS A 396 47.26 -28.11 8.27
C CYS A 396 46.39 -28.79 7.17
N ARG A 397 45.63 -28.04 6.37
CA ARG A 397 44.72 -28.56 5.30
C ARG A 397 43.58 -29.47 5.79
N GLU A 398 43.34 -29.58 7.09
CA GLU A 398 42.19 -30.26 7.69
C GLU A 398 40.89 -29.43 7.58
N VAL A 399 39.73 -30.06 7.81
CA VAL A 399 38.42 -29.39 7.78
C VAL A 399 37.85 -29.15 9.18
N GLY A 400 37.14 -28.02 9.35
CA GLY A 400 36.38 -27.71 10.57
C GLY A 400 36.88 -26.49 11.36
N HIS A 401 38.15 -26.08 11.16
CA HIS A 401 38.74 -24.90 11.80
C HIS A 401 39.41 -23.96 10.76
N ASN A 402 40.13 -22.93 11.21
CA ASN A 402 40.81 -21.95 10.35
C ASN A 402 42.24 -21.62 10.86
N LYS A 403 43.07 -20.92 10.07
CA LYS A 403 44.46 -20.59 10.42
C LYS A 403 44.63 -19.86 11.77
N ARG A 404 43.65 -19.09 12.25
CA ARG A 404 43.74 -18.43 13.58
C ARG A 404 43.57 -19.42 14.74
N ASN A 405 42.78 -20.46 14.53
CA ASN A 405 42.42 -21.51 15.50
C ASN A 405 42.96 -22.88 15.06
N CYS A 406 44.16 -22.92 14.48
CA CYS A 406 44.84 -24.14 14.03
C CYS A 406 45.62 -24.75 15.22
N PRO A 407 45.46 -26.04 15.56
CA PRO A 407 46.21 -26.67 16.65
C PRO A 407 47.73 -26.55 16.45
N ASN A 408 48.23 -26.87 15.25
CA ASN A 408 49.65 -26.81 14.90
C ASN A 408 50.15 -25.37 14.65
N ARG A 409 49.50 -24.33 15.17
CA ARG A 409 49.91 -22.94 14.94
C ARG A 409 51.28 -22.62 15.56
N SER A 410 51.64 -23.28 16.66
CA SER A 410 52.92 -23.07 17.35
C SER A 410 54.12 -23.66 16.60
N GLN A 411 53.91 -24.67 15.75
CA GLN A 411 54.97 -25.46 15.11
C GLN A 411 55.54 -24.83 13.82
N VAL A 412 55.22 -23.55 13.54
CA VAL A 412 55.63 -22.85 12.31
C VAL A 412 56.07 -21.41 12.63
N GLN A 413 56.72 -21.21 13.78
CA GLN A 413 57.33 -19.94 14.18
C GLN A 413 58.84 -20.06 14.50
N GLU A 414 59.40 -21.27 14.50
CA GLU A 414 60.81 -21.54 14.79
C GLU A 414 61.57 -22.00 13.52
N GLU A 415 61.55 -21.15 12.48
CA GLU A 415 62.47 -21.26 11.33
C GLU A 415 62.60 -19.88 10.65
N GLY A 416 63.76 -19.21 10.79
CA GLY A 416 64.12 -18.02 9.99
C GLY A 416 64.21 -16.66 10.69
N GLN A 417 65.23 -16.44 11.53
CA GLN A 417 65.80 -15.12 11.89
C GLN A 417 67.28 -15.29 12.31
N PRO A 418 68.12 -14.25 12.28
CA PRO A 418 68.14 -13.06 11.40
C PRO A 418 69.56 -12.75 10.85
N SER A 419 69.71 -11.72 10.00
CA SER A 419 71.04 -11.16 9.68
C SER A 419 71.01 -9.65 9.37
N THR A 420 71.62 -8.86 10.27
CA THR A 420 72.30 -7.55 10.09
C THR A 420 71.62 -6.38 9.35
N LEU A 421 71.52 -5.24 10.07
CA LEU A 421 71.39 -3.88 9.52
C LEU A 421 72.75 -3.35 8.99
N PRO A 422 72.76 -2.26 8.22
CA PRO A 422 73.21 -0.97 8.77
C PRO A 422 72.24 0.21 8.50
N GLN A 423 72.66 1.42 8.90
CA GLN A 423 71.81 2.63 9.08
C GLN A 423 71.89 3.63 7.91
N GLY A 424 70.93 4.56 7.84
CA GLY A 424 70.98 5.76 6.99
C GLY A 424 69.71 6.61 7.07
N GLU A 425 69.81 7.83 7.62
CA GLU A 425 68.76 8.87 7.59
C GLU A 425 69.07 9.91 6.47
N PRO A 426 68.39 11.08 6.41
CA PRO A 426 67.02 11.29 5.93
C PRO A 426 66.97 12.31 4.75
N HIS A 427 65.78 12.62 4.20
CA HIS A 427 65.36 13.99 3.77
C HIS A 427 64.06 14.00 2.93
N GLY A 428 63.30 15.11 3.04
CA GLY A 428 62.62 15.75 1.89
C GLY A 428 61.15 15.37 1.59
N PRO A 429 60.25 16.36 1.40
CA PRO A 429 58.85 16.13 0.98
C PRO A 429 58.55 16.58 -0.47
N ASP A 430 57.26 16.50 -0.82
CA ASP A 430 56.55 17.16 -1.93
C ASP A 430 56.80 16.74 -3.38
N THR A 431 55.74 16.26 -4.04
CA THR A 431 55.05 17.06 -5.09
C THR A 431 53.64 16.52 -5.38
N GLN A 432 52.86 17.30 -6.13
CA GLN A 432 51.42 17.13 -6.36
C GLN A 432 51.11 16.39 -7.68
N GLY A 433 49.88 15.88 -7.82
CA GLY A 433 49.36 15.32 -9.07
C GLY A 433 47.82 15.27 -9.07
N GLU A 434 47.19 16.06 -9.94
CA GLU A 434 45.73 16.22 -10.03
C GLU A 434 45.02 15.21 -10.95
N PRO A 435 43.68 15.08 -10.88
CA PRO A 435 42.94 13.99 -11.52
C PRO A 435 42.49 14.28 -12.96
N HIS A 436 42.25 13.22 -13.74
CA HIS A 436 41.70 13.31 -15.10
C HIS A 436 40.35 12.59 -15.24
N GLY A 437 39.49 13.17 -16.07
CA GLY A 437 38.69 12.43 -17.06
C GLY A 437 37.34 11.90 -16.60
N ALA A 438 36.28 12.60 -17.01
CA ALA A 438 34.95 12.01 -17.17
C ALA A 438 34.69 11.75 -18.67
N GLU A 439 33.91 10.71 -19.00
CA GLU A 439 33.36 10.55 -20.34
C GLU A 439 32.00 9.82 -20.29
N THR A 440 31.20 9.90 -21.36
CA THR A 440 29.75 9.68 -21.32
C THR A 440 29.21 8.93 -22.54
N HIS A 441 28.06 8.26 -22.35
CA HIS A 441 27.13 7.80 -23.40
C HIS A 441 27.65 6.67 -24.33
N PRO A 442 26.79 6.01 -25.13
CA PRO A 442 25.31 6.13 -25.28
C PRO A 442 24.49 5.61 -24.09
#